data_AF-A0A0C9VCP6-F1
#
_entry.id   AF-A0A0C9VCP6-F1
#
_cell.length_a   1.000
_cell.length_b   1.000
_cell.length_c   1.000
_cell.angle_alpha   90.00
_cell.angle_beta   90.00
_cell.angle_gamma   90.00
#
_symmetry.space_group_name_H-M   'P 1'
#
loop_
_entity.id
_entity.type
_entity.pdbx_description
1 polymer ?
#
loop_
_entity_poly.entity_id
_entity_poly.type
_entity_poly.pdbx_seq_one_letter_code
_entity_poly.pdbx_strand_id
1 'polypeptide(L)'
;LTKCAFLTGYNSIWTSCGFPRYTRHSFRIGGTTELHSSGVHPGVVKALGRWSSDAFLFYWRSIHDIASIHIADLADPPSNL
;
A
#
# COMPACT_ATOMS: atom_id res chain seq x y z
N LEU A 1 6.18 -10.08 -19.26
CA LEU A 1 7.06 -8.94 -18.93
C LEU A 1 8.14 -9.39 -17.96
N THR A 2 9.42 -9.14 -18.24
CA THR A 2 10.49 -9.49 -17.29
C THR A 2 10.59 -8.44 -16.18
N LYS A 3 11.13 -8.82 -15.03
CA LYS A 3 11.37 -7.91 -13.89
C LYS A 3 12.16 -6.65 -14.32
N CYS A 4 13.21 -6.84 -15.12
CA CYS A 4 14.05 -5.74 -15.57
C CYS A 4 13.28 -4.82 -16.52
N ALA A 5 12.55 -5.38 -17.50
CA ALA A 5 11.76 -4.58 -18.43
C ALA A 5 10.70 -3.74 -17.72
N PHE A 6 10.01 -4.31 -16.73
CA PHE A 6 9.04 -3.59 -15.90
C PHE A 6 9.68 -2.42 -15.14
N LEU A 7 10.75 -2.69 -14.38
CA LEU A 7 11.41 -1.66 -13.57
C LEU A 7 12.04 -0.57 -14.43
N THR A 8 12.61 -0.91 -15.58
CA THR A 8 13.20 0.07 -16.51
C THR A 8 12.12 0.97 -17.10
N GLY A 9 11.05 0.41 -17.66
CA GLY A 9 9.99 1.22 -18.28
C GLY A 9 9.33 2.15 -17.27
N TYR A 10 9.01 1.64 -16.09
CA TYR A 10 8.38 2.41 -15.04
C TYR A 10 9.26 3.53 -14.48
N ASN A 11 10.52 3.22 -14.14
CA ASN A 11 11.43 4.26 -13.65
C ASN A 11 11.75 5.28 -14.75
N SER A 12 11.77 4.91 -16.03
CA SER A 12 11.91 5.87 -17.12
C SER A 12 10.79 6.90 -17.13
N ILE A 13 9.54 6.46 -17.00
CA ILE A 13 8.37 7.35 -16.95
C ILE A 13 8.46 8.26 -15.72
N TRP A 14 8.72 7.69 -14.55
CA TRP A 14 8.73 8.47 -13.32
C TRP A 14 9.89 9.45 -13.20
N THR A 15 11.08 9.08 -13.66
CA THR A 15 12.20 10.01 -13.73
C THR A 15 11.88 11.17 -14.69
N SER A 16 11.18 10.93 -15.80
CA SER A 16 10.73 12.02 -16.68
C SER A 16 9.72 12.97 -16.02
N CYS A 17 9.00 12.49 -15.00
CA CYS A 17 8.08 13.29 -14.20
C CYS A 17 8.74 13.87 -12.92
N GLY A 18 10.06 13.73 -12.75
CA GLY A 18 10.79 14.26 -11.58
C GLY A 18 10.71 13.39 -10.31
N PHE A 19 10.17 12.18 -10.38
CA PHE A 19 10.11 11.27 -9.24
C PHE A 19 11.41 10.49 -9.06
N PRO A 20 11.76 10.11 -7.81
CA PRO A 20 12.95 9.30 -7.54
C PRO A 20 12.81 7.89 -8.12
N ARG A 21 13.95 7.19 -8.18
CA ARG A 21 13.96 5.78 -8.59
C ARG A 21 13.36 4.89 -7.50
N TYR A 22 12.43 4.03 -7.88
CA TYR A 22 11.82 3.04 -6.99
C TYR A 22 12.34 1.64 -7.26
N THR A 23 12.43 0.85 -6.19
CA THR A 23 12.88 -0.53 -6.25
C THR A 23 11.69 -1.47 -6.23
N ARG A 24 11.94 -2.75 -6.56
CA ARG A 24 10.95 -3.82 -6.36
C ARG A 24 10.40 -3.83 -4.93
N HIS A 25 11.24 -3.53 -3.94
CA HIS A 25 10.82 -3.56 -2.55
C HIS A 25 9.69 -2.56 -2.28
N SER A 26 9.79 -1.37 -2.87
CA SER A 26 8.76 -0.32 -2.79
C SER A 26 7.38 -0.82 -3.24
N PHE A 27 7.32 -1.63 -4.29
CA PHE A 27 6.06 -2.24 -4.74
C PHE A 27 5.49 -3.29 -3.79
N ARG A 28 6.35 -4.07 -3.12
CA ARG A 28 5.88 -5.05 -2.13
C ARG A 28 5.28 -4.35 -0.93
N ILE A 29 5.90 -3.25 -0.50
CA ILE A 29 5.39 -2.41 0.59
C ILE A 29 4.06 -1.80 0.15
N GLY A 30 4.05 -1.02 -0.94
CA GLY A 30 2.86 -0.33 -1.43
C GLY A 30 1.69 -1.28 -1.72
N GLY A 31 1.93 -2.42 -2.36
CA GLY A 31 0.88 -3.42 -2.61
C GLY A 31 0.32 -4.07 -1.34
N THR A 32 1.16 -4.28 -0.31
CA THR A 32 0.70 -4.80 0.99
C THR A 32 -0.11 -3.76 1.76
N THR A 33 0.30 -2.49 1.70
CA THR A 33 -0.41 -1.36 2.30
C THR A 33 -1.77 -1.16 1.62
N GLU A 34 -1.82 -1.10 0.29
CA GLU A 34 -3.06 -0.91 -0.48
C GLU A 34 -4.09 -2.01 -0.22
N LEU A 35 -3.68 -3.29 -0.34
CA LEU A 35 -4.59 -4.41 -0.09
C LEU A 35 -5.17 -4.36 1.31
N HIS A 36 -4.37 -4.00 2.30
CA HIS A 36 -4.85 -3.90 3.67
C HIS A 36 -5.78 -2.70 3.90
N SER A 37 -5.45 -1.53 3.35
CA SER A 37 -6.33 -0.36 3.37
C SER A 37 -7.67 -0.63 2.68
N SER A 38 -7.69 -1.51 1.68
CA SER A 38 -8.93 -1.99 1.04
C SER A 38 -9.70 -3.07 1.85
N GLY A 39 -9.26 -3.37 3.08
CA GLY A 39 -9.91 -4.34 3.96
C GLY A 39 -9.61 -5.82 3.67
N VAL A 40 -8.62 -6.11 2.82
CA VAL A 40 -8.26 -7.50 2.48
C VAL A 40 -7.64 -8.19 3.69
N HIS A 41 -8.15 -9.38 4.00
CA HIS A 41 -7.71 -10.16 5.15
C HIS A 41 -6.20 -10.47 5.10
N PRO A 42 -5.46 -10.36 6.23
CA PRO A 42 -4.02 -10.60 6.31
C PRO A 42 -3.52 -11.89 5.67
N GLY A 43 -4.25 -13.00 5.84
CA GLY A 43 -3.89 -14.28 5.23
C GLY A 43 -3.91 -14.25 3.71
N VAL A 44 -4.83 -13.49 3.11
CA VAL A 44 -4.92 -13.30 1.66
C VAL A 44 -3.76 -12.43 1.18
N VAL A 45 -3.45 -11.35 1.89
CA VAL A 45 -2.29 -10.49 1.58
C VAL A 45 -0.98 -11.27 1.67
N LYS A 46 -0.82 -12.12 2.68
CA LYS A 46 0.32 -13.02 2.85
C LYS A 46 0.48 -13.97 1.66
N ALA A 47 -0.62 -14.60 1.24
CA ALA A 47 -0.66 -15.50 0.09
C ALA A 47 -0.33 -14.78 -1.23
N LEU A 48 -0.97 -13.64 -1.50
CA LEU A 48 -0.74 -12.84 -2.70
C LEU A 48 0.69 -12.30 -2.78
N GLY A 49 1.24 -11.84 -1.65
CA GLY A 49 2.61 -11.34 -1.54
C GLY A 49 3.68 -12.42 -1.46
N ARG A 50 3.29 -13.70 -1.48
CA ARG A 50 4.17 -14.88 -1.38
C ARG A 50 5.12 -14.79 -0.19
N TRP A 51 4.60 -14.34 0.94
CA TRP A 51 5.36 -14.18 2.18
C TRP A 51 5.40 -15.52 2.93
N SER A 52 6.59 -16.03 3.18
CA SER A 52 6.78 -17.24 3.99
C SER A 52 6.62 -16.96 5.49
N SER A 53 6.91 -15.73 5.92
CA SER A 53 6.80 -15.26 7.30
C SER A 53 5.81 -14.10 7.44
N ASP A 54 5.54 -13.72 8.68
CA ASP A 54 4.69 -12.55 8.99
C ASP A 54 5.47 -11.22 8.96
N ALA A 55 6.63 -11.18 8.31
CA ALA A 55 7.41 -9.94 8.16
C ALA A 55 6.64 -8.83 7.41
N PHE A 56 5.61 -9.19 6.64
CA PHE A 56 4.77 -8.24 5.93
C PHE A 56 3.91 -7.37 6.88
N LEU A 57 3.62 -7.86 8.09
CA LEU A 57 2.88 -7.12 9.12
C LEU A 57 3.58 -5.81 9.49
N PHE A 58 4.92 -5.77 9.44
CA PHE A 58 5.70 -4.57 9.74
C PHE A 58 5.46 -3.42 8.75
N TYR A 59 4.91 -3.71 7.56
CA TYR A 59 4.57 -2.68 6.59
C TYR A 59 3.20 -2.04 6.85
N TRP A 60 2.42 -2.53 7.81
CA TRP A 60 1.17 -1.91 8.26
C TRP A 60 1.35 -0.78 9.26
N ARG A 61 2.44 -0.03 9.13
CA ARG A 61 2.64 1.22 9.87
C ARG A 61 1.65 2.26 9.36
N SER A 62 0.44 2.25 9.92
CA SER A 62 -0.51 3.36 10.09
C SER A 62 -1.88 2.85 10.57
N ILE A 63 -1.95 1.86 11.48
CA ILE A 63 -3.24 1.53 12.12
C ILE A 63 -3.83 2.80 12.77
N HIS A 64 -2.98 3.64 13.38
CA HIS A 64 -3.41 4.86 14.06
C HIS A 64 -3.76 6.00 13.08
N ASP A 65 -3.02 6.16 11.98
CA ASP A 65 -3.31 7.23 11.01
C ASP A 65 -4.54 6.91 10.14
N ILE A 66 -4.79 5.63 9.84
CA ILE A 66 -5.98 5.19 9.09
C ILE A 66 -7.23 5.18 9.99
N ALA A 67 -7.09 4.80 11.27
CA ALA A 67 -8.18 4.90 12.23
C ALA A 67 -8.66 6.35 12.42
N SER A 68 -7.74 7.32 12.41
CA SER A 68 -8.08 8.75 12.48
C SER A 68 -8.99 9.21 11.33
N ILE A 69 -8.78 8.67 10.11
CA ILE A 69 -9.61 8.98 8.93
C ILE A 69 -11.05 8.48 9.11
N HIS A 70 -11.25 7.31 9.73
CA HIS A 70 -12.58 6.72 9.91
C HIS A 70 -13.32 7.24 11.15
N ILE A 71 -12.61 7.68 12.19
CA ILE A 71 -13.22 8.31 13.37
C ILE A 71 -13.70 9.74 13.03
N ALA A 72 -13.00 10.45 12.14
CA ALA A 72 -13.43 11.77 11.66
C ALA A 72 -14.78 11.72 10.92
N ASP A 73 -15.01 10.68 10.11
CA ASP A 73 -16.30 10.46 9.41
C ASP A 73 -17.47 10.14 10.35
N LEU A 74 -17.19 9.61 11.54
CA LEU A 74 -18.20 9.34 12.57
C LEU A 74 -18.45 10.52 13.52
N ALA A 75 -17.58 11.53 13.48
CA ALA A 75 -17.63 12.69 14.36
C ALA A 75 -18.41 13.87 13.76
N ASP A 76 -18.86 13.78 12.51
CA ASP A 76 -19.80 14.74 11.95
C ASP A 76 -21.24 14.21 12.15
N PRO A 77 -21.98 14.70 13.16
CA PRO A 77 -23.40 14.40 13.24
C PRO A 77 -24.06 14.94 11.97
N PRO A 78 -25.06 14.26 11.38
CA PRO A 78 -25.78 14.81 10.24
C PRO A 78 -26.36 16.17 10.65
N SER A 79 -25.76 17.23 10.14
CA SER A 79 -26.33 18.56 10.14
C SER A 79 -27.44 18.55 9.11
N ASN A 80 -28.61 18.03 9.47
CA ASN A 80 -29.93 18.51 9.01
C ASN A 80 -31.10 17.72 9.63
N LEU A 81 -31.94 18.51 10.32
CA LEU A 81 -33.33 18.31 10.77
C LEU A 81 -33.59 17.47 12.02
#